data_AF-A0A560MAI7-F1
#
_entry.id   AF-A0A560MAI7-F1
#
_cell.length_a   1.000
_cell.length_b   1.000
_cell.length_c   1.000
_cell.angle_alpha   90.00
_cell.angle_beta   90.00
_cell.angle_gamma   90.00
#
_symmetry.space_group_name_H-M   'P 1'
#
loop_
_entity.id
_entity.type
_entity.pdbx_description
1 polymer ?
#
loop_
_entity_poly.entity_id
_entity_poly.type
_entity_poly.pdbx_seq_one_letter_code
_entity_poly.pdbx_strand_id
1 'polypeptide(L)'
;MDVKPSTTLTPDEIDALDLDVRGVLDGGDKSSVRGDIPCSWDYYRHYAQAFSRFRDASINVIEIGVAGGSSLKTWGGYFRSATLVGIDIDPACAKLERGPLKVRIGSQDDEQFLTDVVKEFPPTIIIDDGSHQAQHIIKSFEVLFPSLLSGGLYVVEDLAFHFEDNGAKVEPSTHGTGEPVFHYFTRLLAAKAAHVTSLRDAGDKLNTIYAEIDEITVAGGMLIVKKRAHKDWSLHVPFFEQQLRVRAEHGVEQYRYALLRYAEFLMTYKVNIPRAVDLLKEALSTAPGNRRVIVFLVAALRANGQPEEAKRIAAENGLAESDLKLPIIHCPTYMRYPH
;
A
#
# COMPACT_ATOMS: atom_id res chain seq x y z
N MET A 1 -2.59 -40.32 18.35
CA MET A 1 -3.86 -39.68 17.95
C MET A 1 -3.67 -39.25 16.51
N ASP A 2 -4.21 -40.03 15.57
CA ASP A 2 -4.18 -39.69 14.16
C ASP A 2 -5.16 -38.53 13.93
N VAL A 3 -4.61 -37.32 13.80
CA VAL A 3 -5.37 -36.18 13.31
C VAL A 3 -5.58 -36.44 11.82
N LYS A 4 -6.76 -36.97 11.44
CA LYS A 4 -7.19 -36.94 10.04
C LYS A 4 -7.23 -35.47 9.61
N PRO A 5 -6.60 -35.09 8.48
CA PRO A 5 -6.72 -33.73 7.97
C PRO A 5 -8.20 -33.38 7.78
N SER A 6 -8.62 -32.20 8.23
CA SER A 6 -9.93 -31.64 7.89
C SER A 6 -10.04 -31.62 6.36
N THR A 7 -11.02 -32.33 5.81
CA THR A 7 -11.33 -32.35 4.37
C THR A 7 -12.09 -31.10 3.89
N THR A 8 -12.21 -30.08 4.74
CA THR A 8 -12.91 -28.83 4.43
C THR A 8 -11.89 -27.76 4.08
N LEU A 9 -11.90 -27.31 2.82
CA LEU A 9 -11.11 -26.18 2.35
C LEU A 9 -11.58 -24.87 3.01
N THR A 10 -10.64 -23.98 3.30
CA THR A 10 -10.90 -22.61 3.74
C THR A 10 -11.46 -21.76 2.60
N PRO A 11 -12.13 -20.62 2.89
CA PRO A 11 -12.59 -19.70 1.86
C PRO A 11 -11.48 -19.23 0.91
N ASP A 12 -10.29 -18.96 1.43
CA ASP A 12 -9.12 -18.53 0.63
C ASP A 12 -8.62 -19.65 -0.29
N GLU A 13 -8.59 -20.89 0.19
CA GLU A 13 -8.23 -22.06 -0.63
C GLU A 13 -9.26 -22.29 -1.74
N ILE A 14 -10.55 -22.11 -1.45
CA ILE A 14 -11.63 -22.21 -2.45
C ILE A 14 -11.48 -21.12 -3.52
N ASP A 15 -11.15 -19.89 -3.10
CA ASP A 15 -10.97 -18.76 -4.02
C ASP A 15 -9.77 -18.97 -4.95
N ALA A 16 -8.64 -19.45 -4.41
CA ALA A 16 -7.47 -19.83 -5.19
C ALA A 16 -7.81 -20.93 -6.21
N LEU A 17 -8.53 -21.98 -5.79
CA LEU A 17 -8.94 -23.07 -6.68
C LEU A 17 -9.89 -22.60 -7.78
N ASP A 18 -10.86 -21.73 -7.46
CA ASP A 18 -11.78 -21.15 -8.44
C ASP A 18 -11.03 -20.34 -9.50
N LEU A 19 -10.10 -19.48 -9.09
CA LEU A 19 -9.30 -18.69 -10.02
C LEU A 19 -8.37 -19.56 -10.89
N ASP A 20 -7.76 -20.59 -10.30
CA ASP A 20 -6.96 -21.56 -11.04
C ASP A 20 -7.76 -22.29 -12.11
N VAL A 21 -8.92 -22.84 -11.75
CA VAL A 21 -9.79 -23.58 -12.67
C VAL A 21 -10.29 -22.68 -13.80
N ARG A 22 -10.67 -21.43 -13.50
CA ARG A 22 -11.03 -20.44 -14.54
C ARG A 22 -9.89 -20.24 -15.52
N GLY A 23 -8.68 -20.02 -14.99
CA GLY A 23 -7.47 -19.85 -15.77
C GLY A 23 -7.22 -20.98 -16.77
N VAL A 24 -7.40 -22.23 -16.34
CA VAL A 24 -7.29 -23.40 -17.23
C VAL A 24 -8.36 -23.37 -18.32
N LEU A 25 -9.63 -23.13 -17.95
CA LEU A 25 -10.76 -23.13 -18.90
C LEU A 25 -10.68 -21.97 -19.91
N ASP A 26 -10.09 -20.85 -19.51
CA ASP A 26 -9.90 -19.66 -20.35
C ASP A 26 -8.62 -19.71 -21.20
N GLY A 27 -7.82 -20.77 -21.05
CA GLY A 27 -6.65 -21.05 -21.87
C GLY A 27 -5.39 -20.27 -21.47
N GLY A 28 -5.35 -19.72 -20.25
CA GLY A 28 -4.17 -19.05 -19.71
C GLY A 28 -3.07 -20.01 -19.26
N ASP A 29 -1.89 -19.47 -19.03
CA ASP A 29 -0.66 -20.13 -18.56
C ASP A 29 -0.34 -19.88 -17.08
N LYS A 30 -1.02 -18.90 -16.47
CA LYS A 30 -0.90 -18.44 -15.07
C LYS A 30 -1.39 -19.45 -14.00
N SER A 31 -1.96 -20.60 -14.38
CA SER A 31 -2.52 -21.57 -13.44
C SER A 31 -1.47 -22.49 -12.82
N SER A 32 -1.73 -22.95 -11.59
CA SER A 32 -0.99 -24.01 -10.90
C SER A 32 -1.34 -25.42 -11.42
N VAL A 33 -2.52 -25.59 -12.03
CA VAL A 33 -3.12 -26.90 -12.34
C VAL A 33 -2.63 -27.48 -13.67
N ARG A 34 -1.81 -26.73 -14.43
CA ARG A 34 -1.25 -27.21 -15.71
C ARG A 34 -0.10 -28.23 -15.54
N GLY A 35 0.34 -28.52 -14.31
CA GLY A 35 1.33 -29.56 -13.98
C GLY A 35 2.77 -29.19 -14.34
N ASP A 36 3.67 -30.19 -14.42
CA ASP A 36 5.10 -30.05 -14.78
C ASP A 36 5.35 -29.63 -16.25
N ILE A 37 4.35 -29.04 -16.91
CA ILE A 37 4.54 -28.47 -18.24
C ILE A 37 5.42 -27.23 -18.07
N PRO A 38 6.59 -27.16 -18.75
CA PRO A 38 7.35 -25.92 -18.81
C PRO A 38 6.41 -24.80 -19.30
N CYS A 39 6.29 -23.71 -18.53
CA CYS A 39 5.33 -22.58 -18.68
C CYS A 39 4.04 -22.61 -17.81
N SER A 40 3.95 -23.42 -16.74
CA SER A 40 2.91 -23.24 -15.71
C SER A 40 3.44 -22.32 -14.59
N TRP A 41 2.97 -21.07 -14.52
CA TRP A 41 3.58 -20.06 -13.66
C TRP A 41 3.05 -20.01 -12.22
N ASP A 42 1.99 -20.77 -11.89
CA ASP A 42 1.44 -20.86 -10.51
C ASP A 42 1.11 -19.48 -9.90
N TYR A 43 0.60 -18.56 -10.73
CA TYR A 43 0.31 -17.18 -10.35
C TYR A 43 -1.07 -17.03 -9.72
N TYR A 44 -2.08 -17.77 -10.18
CA TYR A 44 -3.46 -17.54 -9.74
C TYR A 44 -3.69 -17.74 -8.24
N ARG A 45 -3.00 -18.67 -7.57
CA ARG A 45 -3.12 -18.80 -6.10
C ARG A 45 -2.60 -17.57 -5.36
N HIS A 46 -1.54 -16.93 -5.87
CA HIS A 46 -0.99 -15.70 -5.31
C HIS A 46 -1.90 -14.52 -5.60
N TYR A 47 -2.48 -14.47 -6.79
CA TYR A 47 -3.50 -13.49 -7.14
C TYR A 47 -4.75 -13.61 -6.27
N ALA A 48 -5.28 -14.80 -6.04
CA ALA A 48 -6.45 -14.98 -5.18
C ALA A 48 -6.20 -14.41 -3.77
N GLN A 49 -5.04 -14.72 -3.18
CA GLN A 49 -4.64 -14.15 -1.88
C GLN A 49 -4.57 -12.62 -1.91
N ALA A 50 -3.92 -12.05 -2.92
CA ALA A 50 -3.73 -10.60 -3.03
C ALA A 50 -5.02 -9.84 -3.41
N PHE A 51 -5.88 -10.45 -4.23
CA PHE A 51 -7.02 -9.79 -4.88
C PHE A 51 -8.37 -10.09 -4.23
N SER A 52 -8.45 -11.07 -3.33
CA SER A 52 -9.68 -11.50 -2.65
C SER A 52 -10.55 -10.33 -2.15
N ARG A 53 -9.94 -9.35 -1.48
CA ARG A 53 -10.64 -8.16 -0.95
C ARG A 53 -11.23 -7.22 -2.02
N PHE A 54 -10.80 -7.35 -3.27
CA PHE A 54 -11.25 -6.53 -4.39
C PHE A 54 -12.29 -7.24 -5.26
N ARG A 55 -12.54 -8.54 -5.03
CA ARG A 55 -13.38 -9.39 -5.87
C ARG A 55 -14.77 -8.81 -6.16
N ASP A 56 -15.39 -8.25 -5.13
CA ASP A 56 -16.73 -7.66 -5.18
C ASP A 56 -16.72 -6.14 -5.29
N ALA A 57 -15.54 -5.53 -5.29
CA ALA A 57 -15.40 -4.08 -5.35
C ALA A 57 -15.61 -3.55 -6.78
N SER A 58 -16.24 -2.38 -6.89
CA SER A 58 -16.32 -1.65 -8.16
C SER A 58 -15.00 -0.93 -8.40
N ILE A 59 -14.10 -1.57 -9.13
CA ILE A 59 -12.73 -1.10 -9.34
C ILE A 59 -12.34 -1.10 -10.83
N ASN A 60 -11.27 -0.39 -11.16
CA ASN A 60 -10.60 -0.53 -12.44
C ASN A 60 -9.35 -1.41 -12.27
N VAL A 61 -9.22 -2.41 -13.14
CA VAL A 61 -8.04 -3.29 -13.23
C VAL A 61 -7.40 -3.04 -14.58
N ILE A 62 -6.15 -2.58 -14.59
CA ILE A 62 -5.37 -2.40 -15.80
C ILE A 62 -4.41 -3.59 -15.95
N GLU A 63 -4.37 -4.19 -17.13
CA GLU A 63 -3.38 -5.20 -17.51
C GLU A 63 -2.63 -4.72 -18.74
N ILE A 64 -1.30 -4.66 -18.64
CA ILE A 64 -0.38 -4.39 -19.74
C ILE A 64 0.02 -5.74 -20.33
N GLY A 65 -0.16 -5.91 -21.64
CA GLY A 65 -0.02 -7.21 -22.31
C GLY A 65 -1.37 -7.91 -22.42
N VAL A 66 -2.07 -7.71 -23.54
CA VAL A 66 -3.37 -8.36 -23.80
C VAL A 66 -3.18 -9.67 -24.55
N ALA A 67 -2.30 -9.68 -25.56
CA ALA A 67 -2.07 -10.80 -26.46
C ALA A 67 -3.38 -11.45 -26.96
N GLY A 68 -3.68 -12.68 -26.54
CA GLY A 68 -4.91 -13.40 -26.89
C GLY A 68 -6.14 -13.05 -26.04
N GLY A 69 -5.97 -12.31 -24.94
CA GLY A 69 -7.03 -11.90 -24.02
C GLY A 69 -7.53 -13.00 -23.08
N SER A 70 -6.78 -14.08 -22.89
CA SER A 70 -7.14 -15.19 -21.99
C SER A 70 -7.16 -14.73 -20.53
N SER A 71 -6.16 -13.99 -20.07
CA SER A 71 -6.10 -13.41 -18.72
C SER A 71 -7.27 -12.45 -18.46
N LEU A 72 -7.54 -11.51 -19.37
CA LEU A 72 -8.70 -10.61 -19.29
C LEU A 72 -10.04 -11.35 -19.23
N LYS A 73 -10.15 -12.52 -19.89
CA LYS A 73 -11.32 -13.40 -19.77
C LYS A 73 -11.43 -13.98 -18.36
N THR A 74 -10.32 -14.49 -17.81
CA THR A 74 -10.24 -14.97 -16.44
C THR A 74 -10.63 -13.88 -15.44
N TRP A 75 -10.05 -12.68 -15.57
CA TRP A 75 -10.34 -11.53 -14.72
C TRP A 75 -11.81 -11.12 -14.78
N GLY A 76 -12.44 -11.21 -15.96
CA GLY A 76 -13.86 -10.93 -16.14
C GLY A 76 -14.78 -11.95 -15.48
N GLY A 77 -14.30 -13.18 -15.27
CA GLY A 77 -15.01 -14.19 -14.47
C GLY A 77 -14.74 -14.09 -12.97
N TYR A 78 -13.60 -13.52 -12.57
CA TYR A 78 -13.17 -13.43 -11.18
C TYR A 78 -13.73 -12.18 -10.47
N PHE A 79 -13.56 -11.01 -11.07
CA PHE A 79 -14.05 -9.74 -10.51
C PHE A 79 -15.49 -9.48 -10.91
N ARG A 80 -16.40 -9.35 -9.94
CA ARG A 80 -17.84 -9.27 -10.20
C ARG A 80 -18.31 -7.90 -10.72
N SER A 81 -17.56 -6.85 -10.39
CA SER A 81 -17.94 -5.46 -10.62
C SER A 81 -16.81 -4.61 -11.20
N ALA A 82 -15.73 -5.22 -11.70
CA ALA A 82 -14.59 -4.47 -12.20
C ALA A 82 -14.78 -4.01 -13.66
N THR A 83 -14.25 -2.83 -13.98
CA THR A 83 -13.89 -2.47 -15.35
C THR A 83 -12.49 -2.99 -15.61
N LEU A 84 -12.34 -3.79 -16.67
CA LEU A 84 -11.05 -4.33 -17.08
C LEU A 84 -10.50 -3.48 -18.22
N VAL A 85 -9.22 -3.13 -18.16
CA VAL A 85 -8.58 -2.29 -19.17
C VAL A 85 -7.31 -2.99 -19.63
N GLY A 86 -7.33 -3.50 -20.86
CA GLY A 86 -6.15 -4.06 -21.51
C GLY A 86 -5.36 -3.00 -22.25
N ILE A 87 -4.04 -3.00 -22.09
CA ILE A 87 -3.09 -2.19 -22.86
C ILE A 87 -2.26 -3.13 -23.73
N ASP A 88 -2.22 -2.88 -25.05
CA ASP A 88 -1.38 -3.65 -25.96
C ASP A 88 -0.86 -2.79 -27.13
N ILE A 89 0.30 -3.14 -27.66
CA ILE A 89 0.85 -2.50 -28.85
C ILE A 89 0.23 -3.05 -30.15
N ASP A 90 -0.27 -4.29 -30.13
CA ASP A 90 -0.91 -4.91 -31.29
C ASP A 90 -2.32 -4.32 -31.51
N PRO A 91 -2.57 -3.57 -32.60
CA PRO A 91 -3.89 -3.02 -32.88
C PRO A 91 -4.99 -4.07 -33.03
N ALA A 92 -4.64 -5.34 -33.32
CA ALA A 92 -5.61 -6.42 -33.39
C ALA A 92 -6.29 -6.70 -32.05
N CYS A 93 -5.67 -6.36 -30.91
CA CYS A 93 -6.25 -6.51 -29.58
C CYS A 93 -7.51 -5.66 -29.38
N ALA A 94 -7.69 -4.57 -30.14
CA ALA A 94 -8.87 -3.71 -30.04
C ALA A 94 -10.19 -4.48 -30.29
N LYS A 95 -10.15 -5.57 -31.08
CA LYS A 95 -11.32 -6.42 -31.34
C LYS A 95 -11.84 -7.15 -30.10
N LEU A 96 -11.04 -7.22 -29.03
CA LEU A 96 -11.40 -7.91 -27.79
C LEU A 96 -12.25 -7.03 -26.86
N GLU A 97 -12.29 -5.71 -27.09
CA GLU A 97 -13.10 -4.77 -26.33
C GLU A 97 -14.58 -5.17 -26.37
N ARG A 98 -15.20 -5.30 -25.18
CA ARG A 98 -16.61 -5.68 -25.03
C ARG A 98 -17.11 -5.37 -23.63
N GLY A 99 -18.30 -4.78 -23.52
CA GLY A 99 -18.94 -4.51 -22.22
C GLY A 99 -18.00 -3.76 -21.26
N PRO A 100 -17.69 -4.33 -20.07
CA PRO A 100 -16.79 -3.74 -19.08
C PRO A 100 -15.29 -3.94 -19.40
N LEU A 101 -14.95 -4.74 -20.42
CA LEU A 101 -13.58 -4.87 -20.92
C LEU A 101 -13.31 -3.78 -21.96
N LYS A 102 -12.34 -2.90 -21.68
CA LYS A 102 -11.83 -1.84 -22.54
C LYS A 102 -10.44 -2.20 -23.03
N VAL A 103 -10.10 -1.80 -24.25
CA VAL A 103 -8.75 -2.00 -24.81
C VAL A 103 -8.21 -0.67 -25.30
N ARG A 104 -6.97 -0.35 -24.93
CA ARG A 104 -6.25 0.84 -25.40
C ARG A 104 -5.00 0.38 -26.13
N ILE A 105 -4.87 0.82 -27.38
CA ILE A 105 -3.73 0.46 -28.23
C ILE A 105 -2.62 1.48 -28.07
N GLY A 106 -1.47 1.04 -27.58
CA GLY A 106 -0.31 1.89 -27.31
C GLY A 106 0.83 1.12 -26.65
N SER A 107 1.97 1.79 -26.51
CA SER A 107 3.17 1.18 -25.92
C SER A 107 3.22 1.43 -24.41
N GLN A 108 3.62 0.43 -23.62
CA GLN A 108 3.95 0.63 -22.20
C GLN A 108 5.20 1.51 -22.00
N ASP A 109 5.98 1.75 -23.07
CA ASP A 109 7.10 2.69 -23.07
C ASP A 109 6.68 4.12 -23.46
N ASP A 110 5.39 4.40 -23.65
CA ASP A 110 4.87 5.74 -23.92
C ASP A 110 4.22 6.34 -22.66
N GLU A 111 4.94 7.26 -22.00
CA GLU A 111 4.50 7.92 -20.77
C GLU A 111 3.21 8.73 -20.96
N GLN A 112 3.06 9.40 -22.11
CA GLN A 112 1.88 10.23 -22.36
C GLN A 112 0.65 9.34 -22.56
N PHE A 113 0.79 8.27 -23.35
CA PHE A 113 -0.25 7.28 -23.52
C PHE A 113 -0.67 6.66 -22.18
N LEU A 114 0.29 6.17 -21.39
CA LEU A 114 0.03 5.58 -20.07
C LEU A 114 -0.68 6.58 -19.14
N THR A 115 -0.24 7.83 -19.14
CA THR A 115 -0.85 8.92 -18.36
C THR A 115 -2.30 9.17 -18.78
N ASP A 116 -2.61 9.11 -20.06
CA ASP A 116 -3.98 9.31 -20.55
C ASP A 116 -4.89 8.13 -20.23
N VAL A 117 -4.37 6.90 -20.28
CA VAL A 117 -5.13 5.70 -19.87
C VAL A 117 -5.50 5.76 -18.39
N VAL A 118 -4.58 6.11 -17.48
CA VAL A 118 -4.90 6.18 -16.04
C VAL A 118 -5.78 7.36 -15.66
N LYS A 119 -5.78 8.44 -16.46
CA LYS A 119 -6.77 9.53 -16.32
C LYS A 119 -8.16 9.06 -16.70
N GLU A 120 -8.28 8.28 -17.77
CA GLU A 120 -9.54 7.71 -18.22
C GLU A 120 -10.05 6.64 -17.24
N PHE A 121 -9.15 5.79 -16.74
CA PHE A 121 -9.44 4.68 -15.85
C PHE A 121 -8.53 4.70 -14.61
N PRO A 122 -8.87 5.46 -13.56
CA PRO A 122 -8.09 5.48 -12.33
C PRO A 122 -7.93 4.07 -11.73
N PRO A 123 -6.71 3.49 -11.70
CA PRO A 123 -6.54 2.07 -11.43
C PRO A 123 -6.54 1.75 -9.93
N THR A 124 -7.19 0.64 -9.55
CA THR A 124 -7.01 0.03 -8.22
C THR A 124 -5.98 -1.10 -8.26
N ILE A 125 -5.90 -1.80 -9.40
CA ILE A 125 -4.93 -2.85 -9.65
C ILE A 125 -4.30 -2.56 -11.02
N ILE A 126 -2.98 -2.70 -11.10
CA ILE A 126 -2.21 -2.74 -12.34
C ILE A 126 -1.44 -4.05 -12.38
N ILE A 127 -1.47 -4.75 -13.52
CA ILE A 127 -0.69 -5.95 -13.80
C ILE A 127 0.19 -5.64 -15.02
N ASP A 128 1.50 -5.76 -14.87
CA ASP A 128 2.48 -5.62 -15.95
C ASP A 128 2.94 -7.02 -16.40
N ASP A 129 2.33 -7.48 -17.49
CA ASP A 129 2.61 -8.73 -18.21
C ASP A 129 2.92 -8.42 -19.69
N GLY A 130 3.62 -7.30 -19.90
CA GLY A 130 3.82 -6.72 -21.24
C GLY A 130 5.04 -7.29 -21.97
N SER A 131 6.00 -6.41 -22.25
CA SER A 131 7.15 -6.73 -23.10
C SER A 131 8.28 -7.54 -22.42
N HIS A 132 8.24 -7.66 -21.09
CA HIS A 132 9.31 -8.22 -20.24
C HIS A 132 10.70 -7.58 -20.43
N GLN A 133 10.75 -6.38 -21.01
CA GLN A 133 11.97 -5.59 -21.11
C GLN A 133 12.17 -4.83 -19.80
N ALA A 134 13.34 -4.95 -19.15
CA ALA A 134 13.57 -4.38 -17.82
C ALA A 134 13.30 -2.87 -17.77
N GLN A 135 13.76 -2.13 -18.80
CA GLN A 135 13.53 -0.69 -18.91
C GLN A 135 12.04 -0.31 -19.07
N HIS A 136 11.24 -1.14 -19.76
CA HIS A 136 9.81 -0.89 -19.93
C HIS A 136 9.03 -1.15 -18.64
N ILE A 137 9.39 -2.19 -17.89
CA ILE A 137 8.79 -2.48 -16.58
C ILE A 137 9.09 -1.35 -15.60
N ILE A 138 10.35 -0.93 -15.47
CA ILE A 138 10.74 0.16 -14.57
C ILE A 138 10.01 1.45 -14.96
N LYS A 139 9.99 1.80 -16.24
CA LYS A 139 9.35 3.03 -16.71
C LYS A 139 7.84 3.02 -16.50
N SER A 140 7.15 1.95 -16.87
CA SER A 140 5.69 1.84 -16.66
C SER A 140 5.35 1.85 -15.17
N PHE A 141 6.15 1.19 -14.31
CA PHE A 141 6.00 1.30 -12.85
C PHE A 141 6.12 2.75 -12.38
N GLU A 142 7.17 3.47 -12.78
CA GLU A 142 7.36 4.86 -12.34
C GLU A 142 6.28 5.83 -12.84
N VAL A 143 5.67 5.56 -14.00
CA VAL A 143 4.61 6.38 -14.58
C VAL A 143 3.26 6.06 -13.95
N LEU A 144 2.94 4.77 -13.76
CA LEU A 144 1.61 4.32 -13.39
C LEU A 144 1.41 4.19 -11.88
N PHE A 145 2.44 3.80 -11.11
CA PHE A 145 2.32 3.62 -9.66
C PHE A 145 1.84 4.88 -8.90
N PRO A 146 2.28 6.11 -9.25
CA PRO A 146 1.72 7.33 -8.67
C PRO A 146 0.20 7.48 -8.86
N SER A 147 -0.35 6.97 -9.97
CA SER A 147 -1.77 7.06 -10.31
C SER A 147 -2.63 5.96 -9.69
N LEU A 148 -2.00 4.92 -9.13
CA LEU A 148 -2.68 3.84 -8.42
C LEU A 148 -3.49 4.40 -7.24
N LEU A 149 -4.73 3.93 -7.09
CA LEU A 149 -5.58 4.34 -5.98
C LEU A 149 -5.03 3.84 -4.65
N SER A 150 -5.43 4.52 -3.59
CA SER A 150 -4.92 4.26 -2.26
C SER A 150 -5.20 2.84 -1.79
N GLY A 151 -4.17 2.14 -1.30
CA GLY A 151 -4.29 0.73 -0.93
C GLY A 151 -4.31 -0.24 -2.13
N GLY A 152 -4.18 0.25 -3.36
CA GLY A 152 -4.14 -0.55 -4.58
C GLY A 152 -2.85 -1.36 -4.74
N LEU A 153 -2.81 -2.18 -5.79
CA LEU A 153 -1.70 -3.10 -6.07
C LEU A 153 -1.11 -2.87 -7.48
N TYR A 154 0.21 -2.91 -7.59
CA TYR A 154 0.94 -3.01 -8.86
C TYR A 154 1.65 -4.36 -8.89
N VAL A 155 1.43 -5.16 -9.93
CA VAL A 155 2.02 -6.49 -10.07
C VAL A 155 2.92 -6.50 -11.29
N VAL A 156 4.09 -7.11 -11.17
CA VAL A 156 5.02 -7.41 -12.26
C VAL A 156 5.11 -8.92 -12.39
N GLU A 157 4.77 -9.45 -13.55
CA GLU A 157 4.91 -10.88 -13.87
C GLU A 157 6.29 -11.22 -14.45
N ASP A 158 6.57 -12.51 -14.56
CA ASP A 158 7.68 -13.06 -15.34
C ASP A 158 9.08 -12.54 -14.98
N LEU A 159 9.32 -12.28 -13.68
CA LEU A 159 10.65 -11.88 -13.21
C LEU A 159 11.73 -12.93 -13.48
N ALA A 160 11.35 -14.19 -13.71
CA ALA A 160 12.26 -15.27 -14.06
C ALA A 160 13.05 -14.99 -15.35
N PHE A 161 12.51 -14.23 -16.32
CA PHE A 161 13.24 -13.85 -17.54
C PHE A 161 14.40 -12.87 -17.27
N HIS A 162 14.44 -12.29 -16.08
CA HIS A 162 15.47 -11.34 -15.64
C HIS A 162 16.53 -12.00 -14.77
N PHE A 163 16.73 -13.30 -14.93
CA PHE A 163 17.84 -14.03 -14.33
C PHE A 163 18.56 -14.86 -15.39
N GLU A 164 19.89 -14.88 -15.31
CA GLU A 164 20.75 -15.74 -16.11
C GLU A 164 21.38 -16.81 -15.20
N ASP A 165 21.31 -18.07 -15.64
CA ASP A 165 22.02 -19.18 -15.01
C ASP A 165 23.27 -19.50 -15.83
N ASN A 166 24.44 -19.31 -15.23
CA ASN A 166 25.73 -19.63 -15.85
C ASN A 166 26.31 -20.98 -15.38
N GLY A 167 25.51 -21.80 -14.71
CA GLY A 167 25.87 -23.11 -14.16
C GLY A 167 26.57 -23.04 -12.79
N ALA A 168 27.04 -21.87 -12.37
CA ALA A 168 27.62 -21.65 -11.04
C ALA A 168 26.72 -20.80 -10.14
N LYS A 169 25.98 -19.86 -10.75
CA LYS A 169 25.07 -18.94 -10.07
C LYS A 169 23.92 -18.54 -10.97
N VAL A 170 22.80 -18.22 -10.32
CA VAL A 170 21.67 -17.51 -10.92
C VAL A 170 21.81 -16.04 -10.51
N GLU A 171 21.98 -15.15 -11.48
CA GLU A 171 22.24 -13.72 -11.23
C GLU A 171 21.24 -12.85 -12.01
N PRO A 172 20.83 -11.68 -11.47
CA PRO A 172 19.94 -10.77 -12.17
C PRO A 172 20.52 -10.28 -13.50
N SER A 173 19.71 -10.32 -14.56
CA SER A 173 20.06 -9.85 -15.89
C SER A 173 19.19 -8.68 -16.33
N THR A 174 19.71 -7.90 -17.28
CA THR A 174 18.99 -6.75 -17.84
C THR A 174 17.92 -7.17 -18.84
N HIS A 175 18.05 -8.37 -19.43
CA HIS A 175 17.23 -8.84 -20.56
C HIS A 175 17.01 -7.74 -21.62
N GLY A 176 18.07 -6.98 -21.93
CA GLY A 176 17.99 -5.69 -22.62
C GLY A 176 19.13 -4.74 -22.21
N THR A 177 18.85 -3.44 -22.16
CA THR A 177 19.81 -2.41 -21.71
C THR A 177 19.35 -1.77 -20.40
N GLY A 178 20.29 -1.22 -19.62
CA GLY A 178 19.98 -0.54 -18.35
C GLY A 178 20.27 -1.37 -17.11
N GLU A 179 19.53 -1.12 -16.02
CA GLU A 179 19.67 -1.87 -14.78
C GLU A 179 18.74 -3.09 -14.75
N PRO A 180 19.14 -4.22 -14.14
CA PRO A 180 18.24 -5.35 -13.94
C PRO A 180 17.01 -4.92 -13.14
N VAL A 181 15.80 -5.28 -13.62
CA VAL A 181 14.54 -4.97 -12.93
C VAL A 181 14.54 -5.48 -11.49
N PHE A 182 15.15 -6.64 -11.25
CA PHE A 182 15.28 -7.20 -9.92
C PHE A 182 16.16 -6.34 -9.01
N HIS A 183 17.24 -5.73 -9.51
CA HIS A 183 18.05 -4.78 -8.73
C HIS A 183 17.26 -3.53 -8.36
N TYR A 184 16.48 -2.98 -9.30
CA TYR A 184 15.63 -1.82 -9.04
C TYR A 184 14.67 -2.08 -7.86
N PHE A 185 13.88 -3.15 -7.92
CA PHE A 185 12.91 -3.44 -6.86
C PHE A 185 13.54 -3.93 -5.56
N THR A 186 14.62 -4.71 -5.62
CA THR A 186 15.31 -5.16 -4.39
C THR A 186 15.98 -3.99 -3.66
N ARG A 187 16.44 -2.96 -4.36
CA ARG A 187 16.89 -1.70 -3.73
C ARG A 187 15.76 -1.05 -2.94
N LEU A 188 14.56 -0.95 -3.51
CA LEU A 188 13.38 -0.41 -2.82
C LEU A 188 12.99 -1.28 -1.61
N LEU A 189 12.99 -2.60 -1.78
CA LEU A 189 12.73 -3.56 -0.71
C LEU A 189 13.74 -3.43 0.44
N ALA A 190 15.03 -3.37 0.12
CA ALA A 190 16.10 -3.22 1.10
C ALA A 190 15.97 -1.89 1.86
N ALA A 191 15.64 -0.80 1.16
CA ALA A 191 15.38 0.49 1.79
C ALA A 191 14.17 0.44 2.75
N LYS A 192 13.08 -0.26 2.37
CA LYS A 192 11.92 -0.49 3.25
C LYS A 192 12.28 -1.32 4.47
N ALA A 193 13.02 -2.42 4.29
CA ALA A 193 13.48 -3.27 5.37
C ALA A 193 14.39 -2.51 6.36
N ALA A 194 15.22 -1.60 5.84
CA ALA A 194 16.06 -0.72 6.65
C ALA A 194 15.30 0.47 7.27
N HIS A 195 13.98 0.57 7.06
CA HIS A 195 13.13 1.68 7.52
C HIS A 195 13.65 3.07 7.11
N VAL A 196 14.28 3.15 5.93
CA VAL A 196 14.77 4.41 5.40
C VAL A 196 13.60 5.27 4.92
N THR A 197 13.59 6.55 5.27
CA THR A 197 12.52 7.49 4.89
C THR A 197 12.71 8.14 3.52
N SER A 198 13.94 8.17 3.00
CA SER A 198 14.28 8.64 1.65
C SER A 198 15.56 7.99 1.12
N LEU A 199 15.58 7.71 -0.18
CA LEU A 199 16.72 7.21 -0.92
C LEU A 199 17.67 8.39 -1.22
N ARG A 200 18.79 8.46 -0.50
CA ARG A 200 19.74 9.59 -0.59
C ARG A 200 20.42 9.74 -1.95
N ASP A 201 20.52 8.64 -2.67
CA ASP A 201 21.12 8.50 -4.00
C ASP A 201 20.07 8.59 -5.12
N ALA A 202 18.81 8.92 -4.79
CA ALA A 202 17.73 9.06 -5.77
C ALA A 202 17.22 10.50 -5.88
N GLY A 203 16.68 10.85 -7.05
CA GLY A 203 15.98 12.12 -7.26
C GLY A 203 14.58 12.17 -6.63
N ASP A 204 13.94 13.34 -6.68
CA ASP A 204 12.65 13.61 -6.04
C ASP A 204 11.52 12.72 -6.57
N LYS A 205 11.51 12.41 -7.87
CA LYS A 205 10.50 11.53 -8.49
C LYS A 205 10.47 10.16 -7.82
N LEU A 206 11.61 9.48 -7.75
CA LEU A 206 11.71 8.15 -7.14
C LEU A 206 11.46 8.19 -5.63
N ASN A 207 11.92 9.25 -4.95
CA ASN A 207 11.63 9.44 -3.52
C ASN A 207 10.13 9.61 -3.25
N THR A 208 9.40 10.29 -4.14
CA THR A 208 7.94 10.44 -4.05
C THR A 208 7.24 9.10 -4.22
N ILE A 209 7.61 8.33 -5.26
CA ILE A 209 7.10 6.96 -5.47
C ILE A 209 7.39 6.09 -4.25
N TYR A 210 8.63 6.09 -3.78
CA TYR A 210 9.07 5.28 -2.65
C TYR A 210 8.30 5.59 -1.36
N ALA A 211 7.98 6.86 -1.09
CA ALA A 211 7.20 7.25 0.09
C ALA A 211 5.79 6.64 0.07
N GLU A 212 5.22 6.44 -1.12
CA GLU A 212 3.89 5.86 -1.32
C GLU A 212 3.87 4.34 -1.30
N ILE A 213 5.01 3.66 -1.34
CA ILE A 213 5.08 2.20 -1.19
C ILE A 213 4.83 1.81 0.27
N ASP A 214 3.87 0.92 0.50
CA ASP A 214 3.59 0.29 1.80
C ASP A 214 4.41 -0.98 1.98
N GLU A 215 4.38 -1.84 0.97
CA GLU A 215 4.86 -3.21 1.02
C GLU A 215 5.31 -3.66 -0.37
N ILE A 216 6.33 -4.50 -0.43
CA ILE A 216 6.80 -5.18 -1.63
C ILE A 216 6.88 -6.67 -1.30
N THR A 217 6.19 -7.50 -2.08
CA THR A 217 6.10 -8.95 -1.88
C THR A 217 6.61 -9.65 -3.13
N VAL A 218 7.46 -10.65 -2.97
CA VAL A 218 7.91 -11.53 -4.05
C VAL A 218 7.24 -12.89 -3.86
N ALA A 219 6.56 -13.40 -4.88
CA ALA A 219 5.79 -14.65 -4.80
C ALA A 219 5.82 -15.35 -6.16
N GLY A 220 6.10 -16.64 -6.24
CA GLY A 220 5.92 -17.44 -7.48
C GLY A 220 6.70 -16.99 -8.73
N GLY A 221 7.58 -15.98 -8.67
CA GLY A 221 8.20 -15.37 -9.86
C GLY A 221 7.56 -14.03 -10.30
N MET A 222 6.56 -13.56 -9.55
CA MET A 222 6.00 -12.20 -9.66
C MET A 222 6.47 -11.32 -8.48
N LEU A 223 6.29 -10.02 -8.64
CA LEU A 223 6.45 -9.02 -7.60
C LEU A 223 5.18 -8.17 -7.46
N ILE A 224 4.71 -8.00 -6.24
CA ILE A 224 3.51 -7.24 -5.90
C ILE A 224 3.95 -6.04 -5.05
N VAL A 225 3.72 -4.83 -5.55
CA VAL A 225 3.93 -3.58 -4.81
C VAL A 225 2.58 -3.04 -4.36
N LYS A 226 2.42 -2.89 -3.05
CA LYS A 226 1.21 -2.32 -2.46
C LYS A 226 1.39 -0.84 -2.20
N LYS A 227 0.46 -0.05 -2.71
CA LYS A 227 0.40 1.39 -2.41
C LYS A 227 -0.14 1.64 -1.02
N ARG A 228 0.46 2.60 -0.32
CA ARG A 228 0.08 3.04 1.01
C ARG A 228 -1.37 3.50 1.01
N ALA A 229 -2.15 2.90 1.89
CA ALA A 229 -3.49 3.37 2.19
C ALA A 229 -3.40 4.71 2.92
N HIS A 230 -4.11 5.73 2.41
CA HIS A 230 -4.38 6.96 3.11
C HIS A 230 -5.26 6.60 4.28
N LYS A 231 -4.71 6.78 5.49
CA LYS A 231 -5.43 6.49 6.71
C LYS A 231 -6.39 7.64 6.98
N ASP A 232 -7.68 7.36 6.98
CA ASP A 232 -8.64 8.21 7.66
C ASP A 232 -8.49 8.00 9.17
N TRP A 233 -7.73 8.90 9.79
CA TRP A 233 -7.46 8.85 11.22
C TRP A 233 -8.71 9.10 12.07
N SER A 234 -9.79 9.65 11.49
CA SER A 234 -11.06 9.83 12.19
C SER A 234 -11.72 8.50 12.57
N LEU A 235 -11.50 7.44 11.77
CA LEU A 235 -12.01 6.10 12.07
C LEU A 235 -11.42 5.49 13.34
N HIS A 236 -10.29 6.00 13.83
CA HIS A 236 -9.66 5.50 15.06
C HIS A 236 -10.26 6.16 16.32
N VAL A 237 -10.95 7.30 16.18
CA VAL A 237 -11.50 8.08 17.29
C VAL A 237 -12.40 7.21 18.20
N PRO A 238 -13.37 6.42 17.68
CA PRO A 238 -14.22 5.59 18.55
C PRO A 238 -13.44 4.54 19.35
N PHE A 239 -12.38 3.98 18.76
CA PHE A 239 -11.53 2.98 19.44
C PHE A 239 -10.69 3.62 20.54
N PHE A 240 -10.14 4.81 20.30
CA PHE A 240 -9.46 5.57 21.36
C PHE A 240 -10.41 5.93 22.51
N GLU A 241 -11.63 6.40 22.22
CA GLU A 241 -12.63 6.69 23.25
C GLU A 241 -12.98 5.44 24.06
N GLN A 242 -13.18 4.29 23.41
CA GLN A 242 -13.42 3.02 24.09
C GLN A 242 -12.24 2.62 24.99
N GLN A 243 -11.01 2.70 24.46
CA GLN A 243 -9.79 2.35 25.19
C GLN A 243 -9.51 3.30 26.37
N LEU A 244 -9.93 4.56 26.25
CA LEU A 244 -9.84 5.55 27.32
C LEU A 244 -10.82 5.22 28.45
N ARG A 245 -12.08 4.86 28.13
CA ARG A 245 -13.08 4.42 29.12
C ARG A 245 -12.61 3.22 29.92
N VAL A 246 -12.11 2.18 29.25
CA VAL A 246 -11.58 0.98 29.93
C VAL A 246 -10.45 1.36 30.90
N ARG A 247 -9.54 2.24 30.50
CA ARG A 247 -8.41 2.65 31.37
C ARG A 247 -8.84 3.52 32.56
N ALA A 248 -9.93 4.26 32.43
CA ALA A 248 -10.50 5.02 33.55
C ALA A 248 -10.85 4.11 34.74
N GLU A 249 -11.25 2.86 34.45
CA GLU A 249 -11.65 1.87 35.45
C GLU A 249 -10.46 1.15 36.12
N HIS A 250 -9.27 1.16 35.50
CA HIS A 250 -8.12 0.33 35.91
C HIS A 250 -7.03 1.11 36.69
N GLY A 251 -7.12 2.44 36.79
CA GLY A 251 -6.25 3.23 37.66
C GLY A 251 -5.88 4.61 37.13
N VAL A 252 -5.68 5.56 38.05
CA VAL A 252 -5.49 7.00 37.75
C VAL A 252 -4.25 7.29 36.89
N GLU A 253 -3.12 6.62 37.14
CA GLU A 253 -1.87 6.86 36.37
C GLU A 253 -1.98 6.39 34.91
N GLN A 254 -2.56 5.20 34.68
CA GLN A 254 -2.76 4.68 33.32
C GLN A 254 -3.76 5.54 32.54
N TYR A 255 -4.81 6.02 33.21
CA TYR A 255 -5.79 6.92 32.64
C TYR A 255 -5.18 8.28 32.24
N ARG A 256 -4.41 8.90 33.14
CA ARG A 256 -3.69 10.16 32.86
C ARG A 256 -2.79 10.08 31.64
N TYR A 257 -2.00 9.01 31.57
CA TYR A 257 -1.11 8.78 30.44
C TYR A 257 -1.90 8.62 29.13
N ALA A 258 -3.03 7.91 29.17
CA ALA A 258 -3.90 7.72 28.00
C ALA A 258 -4.52 9.04 27.50
N LEU A 259 -4.96 9.95 28.39
CA LEU A 259 -5.49 11.26 28.03
C LEU A 259 -4.50 12.06 27.15
N LEU A 260 -3.24 12.14 27.60
CA LEU A 260 -2.20 12.85 26.84
C LEU A 260 -1.92 12.16 25.50
N ARG A 261 -1.77 10.82 25.47
CA ARG A 261 -1.48 10.09 24.23
C ARG A 261 -2.61 10.20 23.21
N TYR A 262 -3.85 10.24 23.67
CA TYR A 262 -4.98 10.41 22.77
C TYR A 262 -5.06 11.84 22.23
N ALA A 263 -4.86 12.85 23.08
CA ALA A 263 -4.77 14.24 22.61
C ALA A 263 -3.62 14.45 21.62
N GLU A 264 -2.47 13.83 21.85
CA GLU A 264 -1.33 13.82 20.91
C GLU A 264 -1.75 13.29 19.54
N PHE A 265 -2.43 12.13 19.49
CA PHE A 265 -2.95 11.55 18.26
C PHE A 265 -3.87 12.53 17.49
N LEU A 266 -4.87 13.09 18.18
CA LEU A 266 -5.83 14.03 17.59
C LEU A 266 -5.12 15.28 17.01
N MET A 267 -4.14 15.80 17.74
CA MET A 267 -3.33 16.95 17.32
C MET A 267 -2.42 16.65 16.13
N THR A 268 -1.72 15.51 16.15
CA THR A 268 -0.81 15.09 15.07
C THR A 268 -1.55 14.96 13.74
N TYR A 269 -2.71 14.31 13.76
CA TYR A 269 -3.47 14.04 12.54
C TYR A 269 -4.57 15.07 12.25
N LYS A 270 -4.63 16.13 13.05
CA LYS A 270 -5.62 17.22 12.96
C LYS A 270 -7.07 16.71 12.94
N VAL A 271 -7.37 15.71 13.76
CA VAL A 271 -8.69 15.10 13.90
C VAL A 271 -9.31 15.56 15.20
N ASN A 272 -10.57 16.03 15.18
CA ASN A 272 -11.35 16.41 16.37
C ASN A 272 -10.55 17.24 17.40
N ILE A 273 -10.00 18.37 16.95
CA ILE A 273 -9.23 19.29 17.79
C ILE A 273 -9.99 19.74 19.05
N PRO A 274 -11.31 20.02 19.03
CA PRO A 274 -12.05 20.35 20.25
C PRO A 274 -11.90 19.28 21.34
N ARG A 275 -12.02 17.99 20.97
CA ARG A 275 -11.85 16.89 21.92
C ARG A 275 -10.43 16.81 22.47
N ALA A 276 -9.41 17.14 21.66
CA ALA A 276 -8.03 17.21 22.15
C ALA A 276 -7.87 18.27 23.25
N VAL A 277 -8.51 19.45 23.10
CA VAL A 277 -8.53 20.49 24.13
C VAL A 277 -9.17 19.98 25.43
N ASP A 278 -10.30 19.29 25.35
CA ASP A 278 -10.99 18.75 26.52
C ASP A 278 -10.12 17.72 27.26
N LEU A 279 -9.51 16.78 26.52
CA LEU A 279 -8.61 15.76 27.08
C LEU A 279 -7.40 16.39 27.77
N LEU A 280 -6.84 17.46 27.21
CA LEU A 280 -5.67 18.16 27.76
C LEU A 280 -6.04 18.97 29.01
N LYS A 281 -7.21 19.60 29.04
CA LYS A 281 -7.74 20.25 30.25
C LYS A 281 -7.98 19.25 31.36
N GLU A 282 -8.56 18.09 31.04
CA GLU A 282 -8.75 16.99 31.98
C GLU A 282 -7.40 16.49 32.51
N ALA A 283 -6.45 16.20 31.62
CA ALA A 283 -5.10 15.79 32.00
C ALA A 283 -4.43 16.81 32.94
N LEU A 284 -4.56 18.12 32.64
CA LEU A 284 -4.01 19.19 33.46
C LEU A 284 -4.68 19.27 34.84
N SER A 285 -5.99 19.08 34.93
CA SER A 285 -6.72 19.07 36.21
C SER A 285 -6.18 18.01 37.18
N THR A 286 -5.70 16.89 36.62
CA THR A 286 -5.14 15.80 37.41
C THR A 286 -3.63 15.93 37.67
N ALA A 287 -2.92 16.78 36.90
CA ALA A 287 -1.49 17.05 37.04
C ALA A 287 -1.14 18.51 36.67
N PRO A 288 -1.46 19.50 37.53
CA PRO A 288 -1.43 20.93 37.16
C PRO A 288 -0.07 21.49 36.74
N GLY A 289 1.03 20.89 37.21
CA GLY A 289 2.40 21.32 36.88
C GLY A 289 3.03 20.62 35.66
N ASN A 290 2.28 19.79 34.93
CA ASN A 290 2.85 19.01 33.83
C ASN A 290 3.12 19.89 32.59
N ARG A 291 4.37 20.38 32.47
CA ARG A 291 4.81 21.25 31.38
C ARG A 291 4.48 20.70 29.97
N ARG A 292 4.55 19.38 29.77
CA ARG A 292 4.22 18.77 28.47
C ARG A 292 2.73 18.90 28.13
N VAL A 293 1.85 18.63 29.09
CA VAL A 293 0.40 18.81 28.92
C VAL A 293 0.06 20.27 28.62
N ILE A 294 0.71 21.22 29.30
CA ILE A 294 0.51 22.66 29.08
C ILE A 294 0.94 23.07 27.67
N VAL A 295 2.11 22.63 27.20
CA VAL A 295 2.59 22.90 25.82
C VAL A 295 1.61 22.36 24.78
N PHE A 296 1.13 21.12 24.93
CA PHE A 296 0.13 20.55 24.03
C PHE A 296 -1.21 21.30 24.10
N LEU A 297 -1.64 21.72 25.29
CA LEU A 297 -2.89 22.48 25.47
C LEU A 297 -2.83 23.83 24.75
N VAL A 298 -1.73 24.56 24.87
CA VAL A 298 -1.52 25.83 24.15
C VAL A 298 -1.58 25.61 22.63
N ALA A 299 -0.92 24.56 22.12
CA ALA A 299 -0.97 24.22 20.71
C ALA A 299 -2.39 23.83 20.25
N ALA A 300 -3.11 23.04 21.05
CA ALA A 300 -4.49 22.63 20.77
C ALA A 300 -5.45 23.81 20.76
N LEU A 301 -5.35 24.71 21.73
CA LEU A 301 -6.17 25.94 21.78
C LEU A 301 -5.93 26.84 20.57
N ARG A 302 -4.67 27.01 20.14
CA ARG A 302 -4.35 27.75 18.90
C ARG A 302 -5.00 27.09 17.68
N ALA A 303 -4.86 25.77 17.55
CA ALA A 303 -5.46 25.00 16.45
C ALA A 303 -7.01 25.02 16.49
N ASN A 304 -7.59 25.16 17.68
CA ASN A 304 -9.03 25.26 17.91
C ASN A 304 -9.60 26.68 17.73
N GLY A 305 -8.78 27.65 17.28
CA GLY A 305 -9.23 29.04 17.10
C GLY A 305 -9.37 29.83 18.41
N GLN A 306 -8.67 29.42 19.47
CA GLN A 306 -8.68 30.08 20.80
C GLN A 306 -7.31 30.69 21.15
N PRO A 307 -6.75 31.61 20.34
CA PRO A 307 -5.38 32.11 20.51
C PRO A 307 -5.18 32.94 21.78
N GLU A 308 -6.18 33.69 22.24
CA GLU A 308 -6.06 34.54 23.44
C GLU A 308 -5.99 33.70 24.72
N GLU A 309 -6.77 32.63 24.80
CA GLU A 309 -6.69 31.64 25.88
C GLU A 309 -5.32 30.95 25.88
N ALA A 310 -4.83 30.58 24.68
CA ALA A 310 -3.53 29.96 24.52
C ALA A 310 -2.39 30.88 24.99
N LYS A 311 -2.45 32.19 24.68
CA LYS A 311 -1.48 33.19 25.15
C LYS A 311 -1.53 33.35 26.67
N ARG A 312 -2.73 33.40 27.26
CA ARG A 312 -2.90 33.52 28.72
C ARG A 312 -2.23 32.34 29.44
N ILE A 313 -2.56 31.10 29.04
CA ILE A 313 -1.99 29.88 29.63
C ILE A 313 -0.47 29.81 29.44
N ALA A 314 0.05 30.21 28.27
CA ALA A 314 1.49 30.25 28.03
C ALA A 314 2.20 31.24 28.96
N ALA A 315 1.64 32.45 29.16
CA ALA A 315 2.19 33.48 30.03
C ALA A 315 2.17 33.07 31.51
N GLU A 316 1.06 32.51 31.99
CA GLU A 316 0.91 32.01 33.37
C GLU A 316 1.93 30.92 33.71
N ASN A 317 2.40 30.18 32.71
CA ASN A 317 3.35 29.07 32.87
C ASN A 317 4.76 29.38 32.36
N GLY A 318 5.05 30.64 32.04
CA GLY A 318 6.38 31.10 31.61
C GLY A 318 6.90 30.41 30.34
N LEU A 319 6.02 30.01 29.43
CA LEU A 319 6.40 29.36 28.17
C LEU A 319 6.78 30.40 27.10
N ALA A 320 7.98 30.27 26.55
CA ALA A 320 8.41 31.06 25.39
C ALA A 320 7.92 30.41 24.08
N GLU A 321 7.90 31.17 22.98
CA GLU A 321 7.49 30.63 21.67
C GLU A 321 8.38 29.46 21.21
N SER A 322 9.65 29.44 21.64
CA SER A 322 10.57 28.32 21.41
C SER A 322 10.16 27.02 22.12
N ASP A 323 9.42 27.11 23.23
CA ASP A 323 8.91 25.97 23.98
C ASP A 323 7.65 25.35 23.37
N LEU A 324 6.99 26.06 22.46
CA LEU A 324 5.72 25.66 21.84
C LEU A 324 5.89 24.85 20.55
N LYS A 325 7.13 24.47 20.22
CA LYS A 325 7.35 23.43 19.22
C LYS A 325 6.77 22.13 19.75
N LEU A 326 5.74 21.62 19.08
CA LEU A 326 5.16 20.30 19.38
C LEU A 326 6.32 19.30 19.43
N PRO A 327 6.54 18.60 20.56
CA PRO A 327 7.60 17.61 20.62
C PRO A 327 7.31 16.57 19.54
N ILE A 328 8.34 16.28 18.73
CA ILE A 328 8.34 15.13 17.83
C ILE A 328 7.87 13.93 18.66
N ILE A 329 6.89 13.17 18.17
CA ILE A 329 6.33 12.00 18.85
C ILE A 329 7.51 11.19 19.37
N HIS A 330 7.77 11.30 20.67
CA HIS A 330 8.95 10.67 21.22
C HIS A 330 8.64 9.19 21.19
N CYS A 331 9.30 8.48 20.26
CA CYS A 331 9.48 7.05 20.36
C CYS A 331 9.93 6.80 21.80
N PRO A 332 9.20 6.01 22.60
CA PRO A 332 9.58 5.81 23.98
C PRO A 332 11.04 5.39 24.05
N THR A 333 11.81 5.90 25.01
CA THR A 333 13.25 5.61 25.12
C THR A 333 13.55 4.11 25.24
N TYR A 334 12.56 3.30 25.64
CA TYR A 334 12.57 1.83 25.68
C TYR A 334 12.25 1.13 24.34
N MET A 335 11.94 1.87 23.28
CA MET A 335 11.85 1.38 21.88
C MET A 335 13.10 1.73 21.06
N ARG A 336 14.21 2.11 21.70
CA ARG A 336 15.52 1.92 21.07
C ARG A 336 15.80 0.43 21.11
N TYR A 337 15.49 -0.27 20.03
CA TYR A 337 15.96 -1.64 19.85
C TYR A 337 17.47 -1.67 20.08
N PRO A 338 17.98 -2.51 20.99
CA PRO A 338 19.40 -2.79 21.04
C PRO A 338 19.71 -3.78 19.91
N HIS A 339 19.86 -3.26 18.70
CA HIS A 339 20.47 -4.00 17.59
C HIS A 339 21.54 -3.11 16.96
#